data_AF-A0AA35TXU7-F1
#
_entry.id   AF-A0AA35TXU7-F1
#
_cell.length_a   1.000
_cell.length_b   1.000
_cell.length_c   1.000
_cell.angle_alpha   90.00
_cell.angle_beta   90.00
_cell.angle_gamma   90.00
#
_symmetry.space_group_name_H-M   'P 1'
#
loop_
_entity.id
_entity.type
_entity.pdbx_description
1 polymer ?
#
loop_
_entity_poly.entity_id
_entity_poly.type
_entity_poly.pdbx_seq_one_letter_code
_entity_poly.pdbx_strand_id
1 'polypeptide(L)'
;MMQGMNEVIGPLRVISVYIHYMMQGMNEVIGPLYYVFFQHPDVRWKEHAEADTSFCFSALMAEIGDVFTKKLDSAHLGIGGAMRSLMQLLKDKDPVLSKNFVKKGVEPQFFGFRWITLLLSQEFLLPELMRIWDSLFADANRFDFLLYMCCSMIISVREKLIAGDFAEAVKLLQHYPPLDIHKLLCNAEEIRRFHPLKKR
;
A
#
# COMPACT_ATOMS: atom_id res chain seq x y z
N MET A 1 25.00 -7.89 -10.33
CA MET A 1 23.70 -7.56 -9.71
C MET A 1 23.65 -7.90 -8.22
N MET A 2 23.93 -9.14 -7.78
CA MET A 2 23.94 -9.47 -6.33
C MET A 2 25.14 -8.92 -5.52
N GLN A 3 26.27 -8.59 -6.17
CA GLN A 3 27.44 -8.04 -5.47
C GLN A 3 27.26 -6.55 -5.08
N GLY A 4 26.63 -5.74 -5.92
CA GLY A 4 26.33 -4.33 -5.60
C GLY A 4 25.34 -4.20 -4.44
N MET A 5 24.31 -5.04 -4.39
CA MET A 5 23.32 -5.03 -3.30
C MET A 5 23.93 -5.33 -1.92
N ASN A 6 25.05 -6.05 -1.84
CA ASN A 6 25.71 -6.36 -0.58
C ASN A 6 26.60 -5.23 -0.05
N GLU A 7 27.12 -4.35 -0.92
CA GLU A 7 27.90 -3.17 -0.52
C GLU A 7 27.00 -2.03 0.01
N VAL A 8 25.76 -1.93 -0.48
CA VAL A 8 24.71 -1.01 0.01
C VAL A 8 24.32 -1.28 1.47
N ILE A 9 24.43 -2.52 1.93
CA ILE A 9 24.04 -2.93 3.29
C ILE A 9 25.09 -2.47 4.33
N GLY A 10 26.33 -2.22 3.93
CA GLY A 10 27.45 -1.90 4.83
C GLY A 10 27.21 -0.66 5.69
N PRO A 11 26.85 0.51 5.11
CA PRO A 11 26.58 1.73 5.87
C PRO A 11 25.24 1.69 6.64
N LEU A 12 24.26 0.90 6.16
CA LEU A 12 22.96 0.72 6.82
C LEU A 12 23.05 -0.11 8.11
N ARG A 13 24.15 -0.85 8.33
CA ARG A 13 24.38 -1.71 9.50
C ARG A 13 24.39 -0.98 10.85
N VAL A 14 24.63 0.33 10.88
CA VAL A 14 24.64 1.11 12.15
C VAL A 14 23.24 1.63 12.54
N ILE A 15 22.30 1.68 11.59
CA ILE A 15 20.87 2.02 11.82
C ILE A 15 20.01 0.72 11.97
N SER A 16 20.68 -0.43 12.01
CA SER A 16 20.19 -1.68 11.41
C SER A 16 19.27 -2.57 12.24
N VAL A 17 19.03 -2.33 13.53
CA VAL A 17 18.15 -3.27 14.25
C VAL A 17 16.68 -3.08 13.83
N TYR A 18 16.27 -1.86 13.49
CA TYR A 18 14.90 -1.57 13.02
C TYR A 18 14.74 -1.70 11.50
N ILE A 19 15.75 -1.29 10.72
CA ILE A 19 15.71 -1.36 9.26
C ILE A 19 15.84 -2.80 8.75
N HIS A 20 16.65 -3.65 9.40
CA HIS A 20 16.82 -5.04 8.97
C HIS A 20 15.52 -5.87 9.12
N TYR A 21 14.69 -5.58 10.12
CA TYR A 21 13.35 -6.19 10.26
C TYR A 21 12.36 -5.69 9.19
N MET A 22 12.52 -4.47 8.69
CA MET A 22 11.69 -3.88 7.64
C MET A 22 12.15 -4.28 6.21
N MET A 23 13.44 -4.59 6.02
CA MET A 23 13.99 -5.05 4.73
C MET A 23 13.49 -6.43 4.28
N GLN A 24 12.83 -7.22 5.15
CA GLN A 24 12.28 -8.53 4.77
C GLN A 24 10.94 -8.45 4.00
N GLY A 25 10.47 -7.26 3.61
CA GLY A 25 9.33 -7.07 2.70
C GLY A 25 9.40 -5.82 1.81
N MET A 26 10.29 -4.88 2.12
CA MET A 26 10.41 -3.60 1.42
C MET A 26 11.19 -3.62 0.11
N ASN A 27 11.81 -4.75 -0.25
CA ASN A 27 12.39 -4.93 -1.59
C ASN A 27 11.35 -4.72 -2.70
N GLU A 28 10.08 -4.94 -2.41
CA GLU A 28 8.97 -4.74 -3.34
C GLU A 28 8.62 -3.27 -3.55
N VAL A 29 9.11 -2.36 -2.70
CA VAL A 29 8.92 -0.90 -2.86
C VAL A 29 10.15 -0.28 -3.52
N ILE A 30 11.35 -0.76 -3.20
CA ILE A 30 12.59 -0.23 -3.79
C ILE A 30 12.70 -0.57 -5.29
N GLY A 31 12.21 -1.73 -5.72
CA GLY A 31 12.26 -2.16 -7.13
C GLY A 31 11.55 -1.20 -8.09
N PRO A 32 10.27 -0.87 -7.85
CA PRO A 32 9.55 0.13 -8.65
C PRO A 32 10.21 1.52 -8.63
N LEU A 33 10.69 1.99 -7.48
CA LEU A 33 11.40 3.27 -7.39
C LEU A 33 12.67 3.29 -8.25
N TYR A 34 13.50 2.25 -8.13
CA TYR A 34 14.71 2.12 -8.94
C TYR A 34 14.41 2.07 -10.43
N TYR A 35 13.38 1.33 -10.82
CA TYR A 35 12.96 1.25 -12.21
C TYR A 35 12.65 2.63 -12.79
N VAL A 36 11.92 3.48 -12.07
CA VAL A 36 11.58 4.85 -12.52
C VAL A 36 12.84 5.67 -12.78
N PHE A 37 13.77 5.71 -11.84
CA PHE A 37 15.01 6.47 -12.00
C PHE A 37 15.90 5.90 -13.10
N PHE A 38 15.96 4.58 -13.23
CA PHE A 38 16.75 3.91 -14.26
C PHE A 38 16.15 4.09 -15.68
N GLN A 39 14.85 4.30 -15.79
CA GLN A 39 14.16 4.58 -17.06
C GLN A 39 14.36 6.02 -17.55
N HIS A 40 15.03 6.88 -16.79
CA HIS A 40 15.23 8.28 -17.18
C HIS A 40 15.89 8.40 -18.57
N PRO A 41 15.39 9.22 -19.50
CA PRO A 41 15.93 9.27 -20.88
C PRO A 41 17.41 9.67 -20.97
N ASP A 42 17.85 10.53 -20.06
CA ASP A 42 19.24 11.02 -20.00
C ASP A 42 20.10 10.11 -19.12
N VAL A 43 21.15 9.55 -19.75
CA VAL A 43 22.09 8.59 -19.16
C VAL A 43 22.78 9.14 -17.91
N ARG A 44 23.05 10.45 -17.84
CA ARG A 44 23.71 11.08 -16.69
C ARG A 44 22.89 10.94 -15.40
N TRP A 45 21.56 10.92 -15.52
CA TRP A 45 20.68 10.72 -14.38
C TRP A 45 20.58 9.24 -14.00
N LYS A 46 20.74 8.33 -14.96
CA LYS A 46 20.78 6.89 -14.67
C LYS A 46 21.98 6.51 -13.80
N GLU A 47 23.11 7.20 -13.96
CA GLU A 47 24.30 7.02 -13.12
C GLU A 47 24.03 7.35 -11.64
N HIS A 48 23.02 8.19 -11.37
CA HIS A 48 22.59 8.56 -10.02
C HIS A 48 21.38 7.76 -9.53
N ALA A 49 20.81 6.87 -10.35
CA ALA A 49 19.56 6.18 -10.04
C ALA A 49 19.60 5.44 -8.70
N GLU A 50 20.74 4.85 -8.33
CA GLU A 50 20.90 4.18 -7.02
C GLU A 50 20.82 5.17 -5.85
N ALA A 51 21.55 6.29 -5.93
CA ALA A 51 21.58 7.31 -4.89
C ALA A 51 20.20 7.97 -4.72
N ASP A 52 19.54 8.30 -5.84
CA ASP A 52 18.20 8.88 -5.86
C ASP A 52 17.17 7.90 -5.28
N THR A 53 17.26 6.62 -5.67
CA THR A 53 16.43 5.55 -5.09
C THR A 53 16.63 5.46 -3.59
N SER A 54 17.88 5.41 -3.12
CA SER A 54 18.18 5.30 -1.70
C SER A 54 17.65 6.49 -0.91
N PHE A 55 17.76 7.71 -1.46
CA PHE A 55 17.26 8.92 -0.83
C PHE A 55 15.72 8.93 -0.75
N CYS A 56 15.04 8.72 -1.89
CA CYS A 56 13.59 8.70 -1.94
C CYS A 56 12.99 7.56 -1.12
N PHE A 57 13.58 6.38 -1.17
CA PHE A 57 13.19 5.25 -0.33
C PHE A 57 13.34 5.58 1.15
N SER A 58 14.46 6.18 1.57
CA SER A 58 14.66 6.56 2.97
C SER A 58 13.65 7.59 3.45
N ALA A 59 13.33 8.58 2.61
CA ALA A 59 12.30 9.58 2.91
C ALA A 59 10.90 8.93 3.03
N LEU A 60 10.54 8.06 2.08
CA LEU A 60 9.29 7.32 2.10
C LEU A 60 9.19 6.42 3.34
N MET A 61 10.29 5.74 3.70
CA MET A 61 10.34 4.85 4.86
C MET A 61 10.35 5.58 6.20
N ALA A 62 10.85 6.82 6.26
CA ALA A 62 10.66 7.64 7.45
C ALA A 62 9.17 7.95 7.67
N GLU A 63 8.47 8.33 6.60
CA GLU A 63 7.06 8.68 6.65
C GLU A 63 6.15 7.47 6.93
N ILE A 64 6.41 6.35 6.26
CA ILE A 64 5.82 5.03 6.50
C ILE A 64 6.14 4.60 7.93
N GLY A 65 7.41 4.67 8.34
CA GLY A 65 7.90 4.24 9.65
C GLY A 65 7.16 4.90 10.82
N ASP A 66 6.80 6.17 10.70
CA ASP A 66 5.97 6.86 11.69
C ASP A 66 4.56 6.24 11.80
N VAL A 67 4.00 5.71 10.71
CA VAL A 67 2.74 4.93 10.69
C VAL A 67 2.91 3.52 11.29
N PHE A 68 4.10 2.93 11.22
CA PHE A 68 4.40 1.55 11.67
C PHE A 68 5.08 1.45 13.05
N THR A 69 5.47 2.57 13.67
CA THR A 69 6.18 2.51 14.96
C THR A 69 5.25 2.02 16.07
N LYS A 70 5.63 0.90 16.71
CA LYS A 70 4.90 0.17 17.77
C LYS A 70 4.34 1.01 18.94
N LYS A 71 4.79 2.25 19.12
CA LYS A 71 4.16 3.21 20.07
C LYS A 71 2.70 3.53 19.69
N LEU A 72 2.27 3.23 18.46
CA LEU A 72 0.93 3.50 17.94
C LEU A 72 0.05 2.26 17.76
N ASP A 73 0.53 1.06 18.05
CA ASP A 73 -0.29 -0.18 17.95
C ASP A 73 -1.45 -0.16 18.96
N SER A 74 -1.26 0.50 20.10
CA SER A 74 -2.29 0.75 21.12
C SER A 74 -3.17 1.96 20.80
N ALA A 75 -2.87 2.72 19.75
CA ALA A 75 -3.51 4.00 19.45
C ALA A 75 -4.23 3.98 18.09
N HIS A 76 -5.08 4.98 17.87
CA HIS A 76 -5.86 5.18 16.66
C HIS A 76 -5.02 5.48 15.39
N LEU A 77 -3.68 5.53 15.51
CA LEU A 77 -2.78 6.13 14.52
C LEU A 77 -1.84 5.13 13.84
N GLY A 78 -1.71 3.90 14.34
CA GLY A 78 -0.86 2.87 13.75
C GLY A 78 -1.52 2.10 12.60
N ILE A 79 -0.85 1.06 12.09
CA ILE A 79 -1.39 0.17 11.04
C ILE A 79 -2.75 -0.43 11.42
N GLY A 80 -2.96 -0.76 12.70
CA GLY A 80 -4.27 -1.19 13.20
C GLY A 80 -5.34 -0.10 13.06
N GLY A 81 -4.99 1.17 13.26
CA GLY A 81 -5.87 2.32 13.02
C GLY A 81 -6.21 2.51 11.54
N ALA A 82 -5.22 2.34 10.66
CA ALA A 82 -5.42 2.38 9.22
C ALA A 82 -6.38 1.28 8.74
N MET A 83 -6.18 0.04 9.19
CA MET A 83 -7.08 -1.08 8.89
C MET A 83 -8.50 -0.88 9.44
N ARG A 84 -8.64 -0.34 10.66
CA ARG A 84 -9.96 0.04 11.20
C ARG A 84 -10.63 1.13 10.37
N SER A 85 -9.87 2.13 9.94
CA SER A 85 -10.37 3.22 9.08
C SER A 85 -10.82 2.69 7.72
N LEU A 86 -10.08 1.75 7.13
CA LEU A 86 -10.49 1.03 5.91
C LEU A 86 -11.83 0.32 6.10
N MET A 87 -11.99 -0.44 7.18
CA MET A 87 -13.25 -1.15 7.45
C MET A 87 -14.41 -0.21 7.76
N GLN A 88 -14.14 0.94 8.38
CA GLN A 88 -15.13 1.99 8.59
C GLN A 88 -15.56 2.63 7.27
N LEU A 89 -14.62 2.95 6.37
CA LEU A 89 -14.93 3.41 5.01
C LEU A 89 -15.79 2.42 4.24
N LEU A 90 -15.46 1.13 4.32
CA LEU A 90 -16.25 0.07 3.70
C LEU A 90 -17.67 0.04 4.30
N LYS A 91 -17.80 0.17 5.61
CA LYS A 91 -19.10 0.19 6.30
C LYS A 91 -19.95 1.38 5.86
N ASP A 92 -19.35 2.54 5.68
CA ASP A 92 -20.07 3.76 5.31
C ASP A 92 -20.49 3.73 3.83
N LYS A 93 -19.61 3.25 2.93
CA LYS A 93 -19.90 3.16 1.49
C LYS A 93 -20.77 1.96 1.10
N ASP A 94 -20.54 0.80 1.70
CA ASP A 94 -21.30 -0.44 1.46
C ASP A 94 -21.56 -1.22 2.77
N PRO A 95 -22.61 -0.84 3.53
CA PRO A 95 -22.97 -1.51 4.77
C PRO A 95 -23.32 -3.00 4.60
N VAL A 96 -23.80 -3.41 3.41
CA VAL A 96 -24.19 -4.79 3.13
C VAL A 96 -22.96 -5.67 3.02
N LEU A 97 -21.97 -5.23 2.24
CA LEU A 97 -20.69 -5.92 2.10
C LEU A 97 -19.92 -5.95 3.43
N SER A 98 -19.93 -4.84 4.18
CA SER A 98 -19.33 -4.79 5.51
C SER A 98 -19.95 -5.81 6.48
N LYS A 99 -21.29 -5.91 6.54
CA LYS A 99 -21.97 -6.95 7.34
C LYS A 99 -21.64 -8.36 6.86
N ASN A 100 -21.48 -8.56 5.56
CA ASN A 100 -21.08 -9.85 4.99
C ASN A 100 -19.68 -10.27 5.48
N PHE A 101 -18.72 -9.34 5.51
CA PHE A 101 -17.38 -9.58 6.06
C PHE A 101 -17.45 -10.00 7.53
N VAL A 102 -18.21 -9.26 8.34
CA VAL A 102 -18.40 -9.59 9.77
C VAL A 102 -19.02 -10.97 9.94
N LYS A 103 -20.06 -11.31 9.16
CA LYS A 103 -20.72 -12.62 9.21
C LYS A 103 -19.78 -13.77 8.86
N LYS A 104 -18.86 -13.56 7.90
CA LYS A 104 -17.89 -14.56 7.46
C LYS A 104 -16.62 -14.62 8.32
N GLY A 105 -16.41 -13.64 9.20
CA GLY A 105 -15.16 -13.51 9.96
C GLY A 105 -13.98 -13.02 9.11
N VAL A 106 -14.24 -12.31 8.00
CA VAL A 106 -13.17 -11.72 7.18
C VAL A 106 -12.72 -10.41 7.81
N GLU A 107 -11.55 -10.45 8.44
CA GLU A 107 -10.92 -9.29 9.06
C GLU A 107 -9.85 -8.66 8.15
N PRO A 108 -9.60 -7.34 8.23
CA PRO A 108 -8.61 -6.66 7.39
C PRO A 108 -7.18 -7.16 7.59
N GLN A 109 -6.86 -7.84 8.69
CA GLN A 109 -5.54 -8.42 8.98
C GLN A 109 -5.12 -9.45 7.93
N PHE A 110 -6.08 -10.14 7.30
CA PHE A 110 -5.80 -11.18 6.30
C PHE A 110 -5.29 -10.63 4.96
N PHE A 111 -5.53 -9.35 4.66
CA PHE A 111 -5.19 -8.74 3.36
C PHE A 111 -4.66 -7.31 3.48
N GLY A 112 -5.33 -6.47 4.27
CA GLY A 112 -5.10 -5.04 4.40
C GLY A 112 -3.77 -4.67 5.02
N PHE A 113 -3.21 -5.49 5.91
CA PHE A 113 -1.86 -5.26 6.45
C PHE A 113 -0.84 -5.14 5.32
N ARG A 114 -0.80 -6.14 4.43
CA ARG A 114 0.13 -6.22 3.30
C ARG A 114 -0.13 -5.12 2.26
N TRP A 115 -1.39 -4.87 1.92
CA TRP A 115 -1.78 -3.81 0.99
C TRP A 115 -1.29 -2.43 1.44
N ILE A 116 -1.45 -2.13 2.73
CA ILE A 116 -1.08 -0.82 3.29
C ILE A 116 0.43 -0.71 3.49
N THR A 117 1.08 -1.74 4.04
CA THR A 117 2.54 -1.71 4.33
C THR A 117 3.40 -1.66 3.07
N LEU A 118 2.93 -2.26 1.98
CA LEU A 118 3.67 -2.33 0.71
C LEU A 118 3.14 -1.35 -0.33
N LEU A 119 2.25 -0.42 0.04
CA LEU A 119 1.65 0.55 -0.88
C LEU A 119 1.10 -0.10 -2.16
N LEU A 120 0.44 -1.26 -2.00
CA LEU A 120 -0.13 -2.09 -3.08
C LEU A 120 0.88 -2.66 -4.09
N SER A 121 2.18 -2.60 -3.84
CA SER A 121 3.20 -3.00 -4.83
C SER A 121 3.16 -4.48 -5.22
N GLN A 122 2.55 -5.33 -4.39
CA GLN A 122 2.35 -6.76 -4.71
C GLN A 122 1.00 -7.08 -5.39
N GLU A 123 0.07 -6.12 -5.49
CA GLU A 123 -1.25 -6.37 -6.08
C GLU A 123 -1.32 -6.05 -7.57
N PHE A 124 -0.41 -5.20 -8.04
CA PHE A 124 -0.46 -4.61 -9.37
C PHE A 124 0.84 -4.82 -10.12
N LEU A 125 0.75 -4.98 -11.43
CA LEU A 125 1.94 -4.99 -12.28
C LEU A 125 2.56 -3.60 -12.31
N LEU A 126 3.86 -3.53 -12.60
CA LEU A 126 4.62 -2.28 -12.50
C LEU A 126 3.97 -1.08 -13.22
N PRO A 127 3.47 -1.18 -14.47
CA PRO A 127 2.83 -0.03 -15.13
C PRO A 127 1.58 0.48 -14.42
N GLU A 128 0.79 -0.44 -13.87
CA GLU A 128 -0.44 -0.14 -13.12
C GLU A 128 -0.11 0.48 -11.76
N LEU A 129 0.88 -0.11 -11.08
CA LEU A 129 1.41 0.40 -9.82
C LEU A 129 1.93 1.82 -9.97
N MET A 130 2.68 2.11 -11.05
CA MET A 130 3.18 3.45 -11.32
C MET A 130 2.05 4.47 -11.43
N ARG A 131 0.94 4.11 -12.10
CA ARG A 131 -0.21 5.00 -12.22
C ARG A 131 -0.90 5.26 -10.87
N ILE A 132 -0.98 4.26 -10.01
CA ILE A 132 -1.48 4.40 -8.64
C ILE A 132 -0.54 5.31 -7.85
N TRP A 133 0.78 5.08 -7.94
CA TRP A 133 1.80 5.83 -7.22
C TRP A 133 1.90 7.29 -7.67
N ASP A 134 1.69 7.61 -8.94
CA ASP A 134 1.56 9.00 -9.41
C ASP A 134 0.48 9.74 -8.61
N SER A 135 -0.69 9.11 -8.46
CA SER A 135 -1.84 9.70 -7.76
C SER A 135 -1.59 9.74 -6.25
N LEU A 136 -1.00 8.68 -5.71
CA LEU A 136 -0.69 8.54 -4.29
C LEU A 136 0.32 9.59 -3.83
N PHE A 137 1.45 9.74 -4.53
CA PHE A 137 2.51 10.67 -4.14
C PHE A 137 2.19 12.13 -4.48
N ALA A 138 1.28 12.38 -5.44
CA ALA A 138 0.74 13.73 -5.68
C ALA A 138 -0.19 14.21 -4.54
N ASP A 139 -0.76 13.30 -3.75
CA ASP A 139 -1.67 13.67 -2.65
C ASP A 139 -0.92 14.04 -1.37
N ALA A 140 -1.32 15.16 -0.75
CA ALA A 140 -0.79 15.62 0.53
C ALA A 140 -1.16 14.68 1.70
N ASN A 141 -2.27 13.96 1.59
CA ASN A 141 -2.75 12.97 2.57
C ASN A 141 -2.69 11.57 1.94
N ARG A 142 -1.54 11.21 1.36
CA ARG A 142 -1.34 9.96 0.61
C ARG A 142 -1.79 8.69 1.33
N PHE A 143 -1.54 8.56 2.63
CA PHE A 143 -1.97 7.37 3.36
C PHE A 143 -3.48 7.27 3.53
N ASP A 144 -4.19 8.40 3.62
CA ASP A 144 -5.65 8.39 3.60
C ASP A 144 -6.15 8.07 2.18
N PHE A 145 -5.48 8.59 1.14
CA PHE A 145 -5.76 8.24 -0.25
C PHE A 145 -5.60 6.74 -0.53
N LEU A 146 -4.55 6.13 0.03
CA LEU A 146 -4.32 4.68 -0.02
C LEU A 146 -5.50 3.89 0.56
N LEU A 147 -6.12 4.37 1.64
CA LEU A 147 -7.29 3.69 2.21
C LEU A 147 -8.51 3.77 1.30
N TYR A 148 -8.72 4.90 0.59
CA TYR A 148 -9.77 4.97 -0.44
C TYR A 148 -9.49 4.02 -1.60
N MET A 149 -8.22 3.89 -2.02
CA MET A 149 -7.82 2.91 -3.03
C MET A 149 -8.11 1.48 -2.58
N CYS A 150 -7.70 1.11 -1.36
CA CYS A 150 -8.02 -0.20 -0.78
C CYS A 150 -9.54 -0.44 -0.70
N CYS A 151 -10.33 0.56 -0.30
CA CYS A 151 -11.79 0.45 -0.25
C CYS A 151 -12.40 0.26 -1.65
N SER A 152 -11.91 1.03 -2.62
CA SER A 152 -12.29 0.92 -4.04
C SER A 152 -12.01 -0.47 -4.60
N MET A 153 -10.88 -1.08 -4.23
CA MET A 153 -10.57 -2.47 -4.59
C MET A 153 -11.62 -3.43 -4.02
N ILE A 154 -11.89 -3.39 -2.71
CA ILE A 154 -12.87 -4.29 -2.09
C ILE A 154 -14.24 -4.17 -2.77
N ILE A 155 -14.71 -2.95 -3.05
CA ILE A 155 -16.00 -2.70 -3.70
C ILE A 155 -16.01 -3.23 -5.14
N SER A 156 -14.89 -3.15 -5.85
CA SER A 156 -14.82 -3.57 -7.25
C SER A 156 -14.96 -5.09 -7.44
N VAL A 157 -14.72 -5.88 -6.39
CA VAL A 157 -14.92 -7.34 -6.39
C VAL A 157 -16.09 -7.78 -5.50
N ARG A 158 -16.98 -6.84 -5.12
CA ARG A 158 -18.12 -7.04 -4.23
C ARG A 158 -18.94 -8.29 -4.51
N GLU A 159 -19.37 -8.50 -5.75
CA GLU A 159 -20.27 -9.61 -6.10
C GLU A 159 -19.64 -10.97 -5.79
N LYS A 160 -18.34 -11.12 -6.08
CA LYS A 160 -17.58 -12.34 -5.77
C LYS A 160 -17.38 -12.51 -4.26
N LEU A 161 -17.11 -11.41 -3.55
CA LEU A 161 -16.96 -11.41 -2.10
C LEU A 161 -18.26 -11.77 -1.37
N ILE A 162 -19.42 -11.36 -1.89
CA ILE A 162 -20.72 -11.72 -1.30
C ILE A 162 -21.04 -13.20 -1.55
N ALA A 163 -20.81 -13.68 -2.77
CA ALA A 163 -21.11 -15.04 -3.19
C ALA A 163 -20.22 -16.10 -2.53
N GLY A 164 -18.92 -15.84 -2.39
CA GLY A 164 -17.97 -16.85 -1.90
C GLY A 164 -17.99 -17.04 -0.38
N ASP A 165 -17.39 -18.10 0.13
CA ASP A 165 -17.22 -18.32 1.58
C ASP A 165 -16.01 -17.55 2.17
N PHE A 166 -15.65 -17.80 3.43
CA PHE A 166 -14.50 -17.17 4.08
C PHE A 166 -13.18 -17.42 3.31
N ALA A 167 -12.91 -18.68 2.94
CA ALA A 167 -11.66 -19.06 2.30
C ALA A 167 -11.56 -18.47 0.89
N GLU A 168 -12.66 -18.49 0.13
CA GLU A 168 -12.73 -17.88 -1.19
C GLU A 168 -12.56 -16.36 -1.13
N ALA A 169 -13.19 -15.68 -0.18
CA ALA A 169 -13.07 -14.24 0.01
C ALA A 169 -11.63 -13.83 0.37
N VAL A 170 -11.00 -14.51 1.32
CA VAL A 170 -9.60 -14.24 1.71
C VAL A 170 -8.67 -14.52 0.54
N LYS A 171 -8.84 -15.65 -0.16
CA LYS A 171 -8.02 -15.99 -1.33
C LYS A 171 -8.14 -14.94 -2.43
N LEU A 172 -9.36 -14.46 -2.70
CA LEU A 172 -9.62 -13.41 -3.69
C LEU A 172 -8.95 -12.09 -3.32
N LEU A 173 -8.96 -11.71 -2.04
CA LEU A 173 -8.31 -10.48 -1.57
C LEU A 173 -6.78 -10.60 -1.52
N GLN A 174 -6.24 -11.81 -1.34
CA GLN A 174 -4.79 -12.05 -1.36
C GLN A 174 -4.23 -12.24 -2.77
N HIS A 175 -5.05 -12.70 -3.72
CA HIS A 175 -4.70 -12.91 -5.12
C HIS A 175 -5.67 -12.12 -5.99
N TYR A 176 -5.47 -10.80 -5.97
CA TYR A 176 -6.41 -9.86 -6.54
C TYR A 176 -6.46 -9.97 -8.08
N PRO A 177 -7.66 -10.00 -8.70
CA PRO A 177 -7.76 -10.14 -10.15
C PRO A 177 -7.33 -8.84 -10.85
N PRO A 178 -6.86 -8.92 -12.11
CA PRO A 178 -6.57 -7.72 -12.90
C PRO A 178 -7.85 -6.89 -13.09
N LEU A 179 -7.74 -5.58 -12.85
CA LEU A 179 -8.85 -4.63 -12.97
C LEU A 179 -8.38 -3.36 -13.66
N ASP A 180 -9.34 -2.62 -14.23
CA ASP A 180 -9.09 -1.30 -14.78
C ASP A 180 -8.71 -0.31 -13.67
N ILE A 181 -7.45 0.13 -13.70
CA ILE A 181 -6.87 1.07 -12.74
C ILE A 181 -7.55 2.44 -12.80
N HIS A 182 -7.98 2.89 -13.98
CA HIS A 182 -8.70 4.16 -14.09
C HIS A 182 -10.02 4.09 -13.35
N LYS A 183 -10.75 2.98 -13.49
CA LYS A 183 -11.98 2.75 -12.73
C LYS A 183 -11.73 2.71 -11.23
N LEU A 184 -10.65 2.05 -10.78
CA LEU A 184 -10.29 2.02 -9.36
C LEU A 184 -9.99 3.42 -8.80
N LEU A 185 -9.21 4.23 -9.52
CA LEU A 185 -8.88 5.60 -9.14
C LEU A 185 -10.13 6.49 -9.10
N CYS A 186 -11.00 6.42 -10.12
CA CYS A 186 -12.25 7.17 -10.13
C CYS A 186 -13.15 6.81 -8.95
N ASN A 187 -13.30 5.50 -8.68
CA ASN A 187 -14.06 5.02 -7.54
C ASN A 187 -13.46 5.48 -6.20
N ALA A 188 -12.14 5.46 -6.06
CA ALA A 188 -11.45 5.91 -4.85
C ALA A 188 -11.73 7.40 -4.59
N GLU A 189 -11.66 8.24 -5.63
CA GLU A 189 -11.99 9.65 -5.50
C GLU A 189 -13.47 9.92 -5.22
N GLU A 190 -14.37 9.13 -5.79
CA GLU A 190 -15.79 9.18 -5.44
C GLU A 190 -15.99 8.87 -3.94
N ILE A 191 -15.36 7.80 -3.43
CA ILE A 191 -15.45 7.43 -2.01
C ILE A 191 -14.93 8.58 -1.14
N ARG A 192 -13.76 9.15 -1.48
CA ARG A 192 -13.18 10.29 -0.77
C ARG A 192 -14.12 11.49 -0.71
N ARG A 193 -14.77 11.82 -1.83
CA ARG A 193 -15.67 12.96 -1.94
C ARG A 193 -16.90 12.83 -1.04
N PHE A 194 -17.49 11.64 -0.97
CA PHE A 194 -18.73 11.41 -0.22
C PHE A 194 -18.51 10.93 1.20
N HIS A 195 -17.38 10.30 1.49
CA HIS A 195 -17.05 9.71 2.80
C HIS A 195 -15.64 10.13 3.23
N PRO A 196 -15.39 11.43 3.43
CA PRO A 196 -14.07 11.90 3.83
C PRO A 196 -13.70 11.37 5.22
N LEU A 197 -12.54 10.73 5.30
CA LEU A 197 -11.84 10.46 6.55
C LEU A 197 -11.67 11.78 7.30
N LYS A 198 -12.02 11.76 8.59
CA LYS A 198 -11.88 12.94 9.45
C LYS A 198 -10.40 13.31 9.52
N LYS A 199 -10.09 14.59 9.27
CA LYS A 199 -8.73 15.11 9.40
C LYS A 199 -8.20 14.80 10.80
N ARG A 200 -7.04 14.13 10.83
CA ARG A 200 -6.30 13.80 12.05
C ARG A 200 -5.66 15.05 12.64
#